data_AF-A0A1W2E0E9-F1
#
_entry.id   AF-A0A1W2E0E9-F1
#
_cell.length_a   1.000
_cell.length_b   1.000
_cell.length_c   1.000
_cell.angle_alpha   90.00
_cell.angle_beta   90.00
_cell.angle_gamma   90.00
#
_symmetry.space_group_name_H-M   'P 1'
#
loop_
_entity.id
_entity.type
_entity.pdbx_description
1 polymer ?
#
loop_
_entity_poly.entity_id
_entity_poly.type
_entity_poly.pdbx_seq_one_letter_code
_entity_poly.pdbx_strand_id
1 'polypeptide(L)'
;MSEEPVNEPFGILRSLKKLIFVDSNEMANPELKPAIPKPVSETKSAENVTLAPEANLTQNTSGLPATDLKQMKVKVLEILEQMNEPGIDFFEVWNAAAEMGRVDASSIKAAFTSLKYVDKTLDKTKLIRSAQHYSTGLKQVIDKETAQKQQQKQSIEQNLLTEKANLSDEIQSLEKKIAELQEKLAAKQKDLKEINGKYTPQLQDIDHKISIGNTAVTEVINDIKNALGIIETNIN
;
A
#
# COMPACT_ATOMS: atom_id res chain seq x y z
N MET A 1 -41.86 -23.88 6.09
CA MET A 1 -42.36 -22.80 5.21
C MET A 1 -41.40 -21.64 5.38
N SER A 2 -40.85 -21.11 4.29
CA SER A 2 -39.93 -19.94 4.23
C SER A 2 -38.63 -20.03 5.08
N GLU A 3 -37.48 -19.54 4.63
CA GLU A 3 -37.13 -18.86 3.38
C GLU A 3 -35.69 -19.21 2.98
N GLU A 4 -35.33 -18.96 1.71
CA GLU A 4 -34.00 -19.23 1.15
C GLU A 4 -33.06 -18.02 1.34
N PRO A 5 -31.72 -18.16 1.21
CA PRO A 5 -31.15 -17.63 -0.04
C PRO A 5 -29.88 -18.32 -0.61
N VAL A 6 -29.95 -18.60 -1.91
CA VAL A 6 -28.95 -18.24 -2.96
C VAL A 6 -27.55 -18.88 -2.96
N ASN A 7 -27.28 -19.54 -4.09
CA ASN A 7 -26.03 -20.14 -4.56
C ASN A 7 -24.76 -19.25 -4.50
N GLU A 8 -23.60 -19.87 -4.25
CA GLU A 8 -22.31 -19.45 -4.81
C GLU A 8 -22.23 -19.81 -6.32
N PRO A 9 -21.35 -19.18 -7.13
CA PRO A 9 -20.08 -19.88 -7.38
C PRO A 9 -18.83 -18.99 -7.60
N PHE A 10 -17.68 -19.67 -7.64
CA PHE A 10 -16.32 -19.17 -7.81
C PHE A 10 -16.04 -18.41 -9.12
N GLY A 11 -15.07 -17.49 -9.06
CA GLY A 11 -13.98 -17.49 -10.06
C GLY A 11 -13.67 -16.21 -10.86
N ILE A 12 -12.52 -16.27 -11.54
CA ILE A 12 -12.09 -15.51 -12.74
C ILE A 12 -11.90 -13.98 -12.59
N LEU A 13 -12.78 -13.21 -11.93
CA LEU A 13 -12.75 -11.74 -12.06
C LEU A 13 -11.55 -11.04 -11.41
N ARG A 14 -10.84 -11.67 -10.45
CA ARG A 14 -9.65 -11.07 -9.82
C ARG A 14 -8.36 -11.18 -10.64
N SER A 15 -8.28 -12.03 -11.66
CA SER A 15 -7.10 -12.13 -12.53
C SER A 15 -7.09 -11.12 -13.69
N LEU A 16 -8.26 -10.69 -14.18
CA LEU A 16 -8.36 -9.74 -15.31
C LEU A 16 -7.68 -8.39 -15.04
N LYS A 17 -7.70 -7.90 -13.79
CA LYS A 17 -7.01 -6.64 -13.41
C LYS A 17 -5.48 -6.72 -13.53
N LYS A 18 -4.91 -7.92 -13.74
CA LYS A 18 -3.46 -8.14 -13.95
C LYS A 18 -3.08 -8.32 -15.43
N LEU A 19 -4.03 -8.20 -16.37
CA LEU A 19 -3.82 -8.49 -17.80
C LEU A 19 -3.89 -7.26 -18.72
N ILE A 20 -4.43 -6.13 -18.25
CA ILE A 20 -4.72 -4.93 -19.09
C ILE A 20 -3.56 -3.89 -19.03
N PHE A 21 -2.48 -4.18 -18.29
CA PHE A 21 -1.31 -3.30 -18.15
C PHE A 21 0.00 -4.03 -18.44
N VAL A 22 0.11 -4.60 -19.64
CA VAL A 22 1.39 -4.96 -20.26
C VAL A 22 1.43 -4.35 -21.65
N ASP A 23 2.53 -3.67 -21.96
CA ASP A 23 2.76 -2.92 -23.18
C ASP A 23 3.15 -3.87 -24.35
N SER A 24 2.69 -3.57 -25.57
CA SER A 24 3.12 -4.23 -26.82
C SER A 24 2.64 -3.43 -28.03
N ASN A 25 3.57 -3.11 -28.93
CA ASN A 25 3.40 -2.16 -30.03
C ASN A 25 3.70 -2.83 -31.38
N GLU A 26 2.69 -2.98 -32.25
CA GLU A 26 2.90 -3.37 -33.65
C GLU A 26 1.76 -2.87 -34.57
N MET A 27 2.00 -2.88 -35.89
CA MET A 27 1.20 -2.14 -36.90
C MET A 27 0.65 -3.06 -38.00
N ALA A 28 -0.61 -2.88 -38.43
CA ALA A 28 -1.06 -3.16 -39.82
C ALA A 28 -2.51 -2.70 -40.11
N ASN A 29 -2.77 -2.36 -41.38
CA ASN A 29 -4.04 -2.00 -42.06
C ASN A 29 -3.75 -2.26 -43.58
N PRO A 30 -4.68 -2.60 -44.52
CA PRO A 30 -6.15 -2.36 -44.60
C PRO A 30 -6.96 -3.70 -44.78
N GLU A 31 -8.17 -3.87 -45.36
CA GLU A 31 -8.86 -3.23 -46.50
C GLU A 31 -10.42 -3.41 -46.55
N LEU A 32 -11.06 -3.23 -47.72
CA LEU A 32 -12.37 -2.60 -47.96
C LEU A 32 -13.62 -3.51 -48.13
N LYS A 33 -14.78 -3.00 -47.65
CA LYS A 33 -16.15 -2.80 -48.28
C LYS A 33 -16.52 -3.58 -49.58
N PRO A 34 -17.84 -3.86 -49.89
CA PRO A 34 -18.97 -2.92 -49.72
C PRO A 34 -20.45 -3.41 -49.53
N ALA A 35 -21.23 -2.60 -48.77
CA ALA A 35 -22.63 -2.15 -49.03
C ALA A 35 -23.76 -3.24 -49.05
N ILE A 36 -25.07 -3.01 -49.32
CA ILE A 36 -25.87 -1.85 -49.82
C ILE A 36 -27.19 -1.61 -48.97
N PRO A 37 -28.40 -1.08 -49.38
CA PRO A 37 -29.21 -0.22 -48.47
C PRO A 37 -30.75 -0.46 -48.34
N LYS A 38 -31.43 0.45 -47.58
CA LYS A 38 -32.88 0.84 -47.54
C LYS A 38 -33.86 0.03 -46.66
N PRO A 39 -34.99 0.65 -46.21
CA PRO A 39 -35.43 2.05 -46.36
C PRO A 39 -35.49 2.86 -45.02
N VAL A 40 -35.93 4.12 -45.11
CA VAL A 40 -36.06 5.09 -44.00
C VAL A 40 -37.46 5.05 -43.38
N SER A 41 -37.55 5.26 -42.07
CA SER A 41 -38.73 5.84 -41.40
C SER A 41 -38.26 6.93 -40.44
N GLU A 42 -38.73 8.16 -40.60
CA GLU A 42 -38.39 9.28 -39.72
C GLU A 42 -39.29 9.30 -38.47
N THR A 43 -38.67 9.42 -37.29
CA THR A 43 -39.35 9.93 -36.09
C THR A 43 -38.38 10.83 -35.34
N LYS A 44 -38.67 12.13 -35.26
CA LYS A 44 -37.84 13.09 -34.51
C LYS A 44 -37.99 12.86 -33.01
N SER A 45 -37.09 12.07 -32.44
CA SER A 45 -36.72 12.19 -31.03
C SER A 45 -35.55 13.16 -30.89
N ALA A 46 -35.46 13.88 -29.78
CA ALA A 46 -34.35 14.80 -29.52
C ALA A 46 -33.19 14.01 -28.89
N GLU A 47 -32.21 13.61 -29.70
CA GLU A 47 -30.95 13.07 -29.21
C GLU A 47 -30.09 14.19 -28.62
N ASN A 48 -29.67 14.06 -27.36
CA ASN A 48 -28.60 14.87 -26.79
C ASN A 48 -27.28 14.46 -27.45
N VAL A 49 -26.86 15.19 -28.49
CA VAL A 49 -25.54 15.01 -29.13
C VAL A 49 -24.48 15.74 -28.30
N THR A 50 -24.18 15.20 -27.11
CA THR A 50 -23.07 15.68 -26.26
C THR A 50 -21.78 14.96 -26.65
N LEU A 51 -21.24 15.29 -27.83
CA LEU A 51 -19.86 14.93 -28.20
C LEU A 51 -18.91 15.90 -27.50
N ALA A 52 -18.43 15.53 -26.30
CA ALA A 52 -17.67 16.42 -25.42
C ALA A 52 -16.40 17.01 -26.10
N PRO A 53 -16.30 18.34 -26.30
CA PRO A 53 -15.12 18.98 -26.88
C PRO A 53 -14.04 19.25 -25.83
N GLU A 54 -12.76 19.28 -26.25
CA GLU A 54 -11.64 19.59 -25.36
C GLU A 54 -11.60 21.07 -24.95
N ALA A 55 -12.30 21.42 -23.87
CA ALA A 55 -12.18 22.71 -23.23
C ALA A 55 -10.72 22.99 -22.81
N ASN A 56 -10.12 24.02 -23.40
CA ASN A 56 -8.69 24.36 -23.23
C ASN A 56 -8.40 25.03 -21.87
N LEU A 57 -8.47 24.22 -20.80
CA LEU A 57 -8.10 24.59 -19.44
C LEU A 57 -6.57 24.68 -19.31
N THR A 58 -5.98 25.84 -19.58
CA THR A 58 -4.52 26.07 -19.65
C THR A 58 -4.03 27.20 -18.74
N GLN A 59 -4.09 27.01 -17.42
CA GLN A 59 -3.41 27.89 -16.45
C GLN A 59 -2.68 27.09 -15.34
N ASN A 60 -1.44 27.53 -15.04
CA ASN A 60 -0.58 27.13 -13.92
C ASN A 60 -0.65 25.66 -13.44
N THR A 61 0.01 24.78 -14.20
CA THR A 61 0.24 23.36 -13.83
C THR A 61 1.74 23.03 -13.73
N SER A 62 2.56 24.05 -13.47
CA SER A 62 4.04 24.08 -13.57
C SER A 62 4.76 23.28 -12.47
N GLY A 63 4.44 21.99 -12.36
CA GLY A 63 4.93 21.07 -11.33
C GLY A 63 4.12 19.78 -11.19
N LEU A 64 3.00 19.64 -11.90
CA LEU A 64 2.22 18.39 -11.94
C LEU A 64 2.67 17.50 -13.10
N PRO A 65 2.75 16.17 -12.92
CA PRO A 65 2.88 15.23 -14.03
C PRO A 65 1.73 15.41 -15.03
N ALA A 66 2.04 15.38 -16.34
CA ALA A 66 1.04 15.58 -17.39
C ALA A 66 -0.10 14.54 -17.35
N THR A 67 0.21 13.31 -16.91
CA THR A 67 -0.74 12.23 -16.67
C THR A 67 -1.78 12.60 -15.60
N ASP A 68 -1.32 13.13 -14.47
CA ASP A 68 -2.16 13.47 -13.31
C ASP A 68 -3.09 14.62 -13.65
N LEU A 69 -2.57 15.63 -14.38
CA LEU A 69 -3.38 16.72 -14.91
C LEU A 69 -4.46 16.21 -15.87
N LYS A 70 -4.14 15.27 -16.77
CA LYS A 70 -5.13 14.69 -17.68
C LYS A 70 -6.22 13.93 -16.93
N GLN A 71 -5.85 13.12 -15.94
CA GLN A 71 -6.82 12.41 -15.09
C GLN A 71 -7.70 13.38 -14.27
N MET A 72 -7.12 14.46 -13.74
CA MET A 72 -7.88 15.46 -12.98
C MET A 72 -8.84 16.26 -13.87
N LYS A 73 -8.45 16.57 -15.12
CA LYS A 73 -9.36 17.17 -16.12
C LYS A 73 -10.53 16.25 -16.45
N VAL A 74 -10.29 14.95 -16.65
CA VAL A 74 -11.36 13.96 -16.88
C VAL A 74 -12.35 13.97 -15.71
N LYS A 75 -11.87 13.89 -14.46
CA LYS A 75 -12.74 13.98 -13.28
C LYS A 75 -13.56 15.27 -13.21
N VAL A 76 -12.96 16.42 -13.54
CA VAL A 76 -13.70 17.70 -13.56
C VAL A 76 -14.81 17.70 -14.61
N LEU A 77 -14.60 17.04 -15.75
CA LEU A 77 -15.65 16.85 -16.77
C LEU A 77 -16.73 15.86 -16.29
N GLU A 78 -16.37 14.73 -15.68
CA GLU A 78 -17.31 13.78 -15.06
C GLU A 78 -18.19 14.47 -14.00
N ILE A 79 -17.62 15.37 -13.19
CA ILE A 79 -18.34 16.16 -12.19
C ILE A 79 -19.28 17.19 -12.84
N LEU A 80 -18.85 17.84 -13.93
CA LEU A 80 -19.71 18.77 -14.69
C LEU A 80 -20.89 18.04 -15.34
N GLU A 81 -20.68 16.87 -15.92
CA GLU A 81 -21.72 16.02 -16.49
C GLU A 81 -22.74 15.56 -15.43
N GLN A 82 -22.27 15.18 -14.23
CA GLN A 82 -23.14 14.85 -13.08
C GLN A 82 -23.97 16.04 -12.56
N MET A 83 -23.59 17.27 -12.88
CA MET A 83 -24.30 18.50 -12.51
C MET A 83 -25.08 19.12 -13.68
N ASN A 84 -25.18 18.43 -14.83
CA ASN A 84 -25.78 18.99 -16.04
C ASN A 84 -27.30 19.16 -15.90
N GLU A 85 -27.81 20.35 -16.28
CA GLU A 85 -29.25 20.64 -16.24
C GLU A 85 -29.95 20.19 -17.54
N PRO A 86 -31.25 19.82 -17.49
CA PRO A 86 -31.97 19.42 -18.70
C PRO A 86 -32.23 20.59 -19.68
N GLY A 87 -31.94 20.34 -20.95
CA GLY A 87 -32.04 21.33 -22.04
C GLY A 87 -30.74 22.12 -22.23
N ILE A 88 -30.77 23.21 -22.99
CA ILE A 88 -29.52 23.96 -23.28
C ILE A 88 -29.28 25.01 -22.20
N ASP A 89 -28.08 25.02 -21.63
CA ASP A 89 -27.70 25.90 -20.52
C ASP A 89 -26.27 26.50 -20.69
N PHE A 90 -25.59 26.84 -19.60
CA PHE A 90 -24.19 27.32 -19.63
C PHE A 90 -23.18 26.29 -20.13
N PHE A 91 -23.30 25.00 -19.81
CA PHE A 91 -22.28 24.01 -20.17
C PHE A 91 -22.18 23.90 -21.70
N GLU A 92 -23.31 23.77 -22.39
CA GLU A 92 -23.31 23.66 -23.85
C GLU A 92 -22.99 24.99 -24.57
N VAL A 93 -23.32 26.14 -23.98
CA VAL A 93 -22.87 27.45 -24.49
C VAL A 93 -21.36 27.64 -24.32
N TRP A 94 -20.77 27.10 -23.24
CA TRP A 94 -19.33 27.11 -22.99
C TRP A 94 -18.58 26.12 -23.89
N ASN A 95 -19.11 24.90 -24.08
CA ASN A 95 -18.61 23.89 -25.00
C ASN A 95 -18.58 24.44 -26.44
N ALA A 96 -19.71 24.93 -26.95
CA ALA A 96 -19.78 25.50 -28.30
C ALA A 96 -18.89 26.75 -28.47
N ALA A 97 -18.66 27.54 -27.41
CA ALA A 97 -17.67 28.63 -27.46
C ALA A 97 -16.23 28.10 -27.49
N ALA A 98 -15.92 27.02 -26.76
CA ALA A 98 -14.60 26.38 -26.80
C ALA A 98 -14.30 25.74 -28.18
N GLU A 99 -15.31 25.17 -28.85
CA GLU A 99 -15.21 24.67 -30.23
C GLU A 99 -14.86 25.76 -31.25
N MET A 100 -15.27 27.01 -31.00
CA MET A 100 -14.82 28.18 -31.78
C MET A 100 -13.33 28.55 -31.52
N GLY A 101 -12.58 27.71 -30.82
CA GLY A 101 -11.14 27.81 -30.57
C GLY A 101 -10.74 28.77 -29.44
N ARG A 102 -11.71 29.38 -28.75
CA ARG A 102 -11.48 30.25 -27.57
C ARG A 102 -12.79 30.55 -26.83
N VAL A 103 -12.75 30.62 -25.51
CA VAL A 103 -13.87 31.12 -24.71
C VAL A 103 -13.67 32.62 -24.46
N ASP A 104 -14.36 33.48 -25.22
CA ASP A 104 -14.34 34.93 -25.06
C ASP A 104 -15.74 35.55 -25.25
N ALA A 105 -15.85 36.87 -25.11
CA ALA A 105 -17.12 37.60 -25.21
C ALA A 105 -17.77 37.55 -26.62
N SER A 106 -16.99 37.23 -27.66
CA SER A 106 -17.48 37.04 -29.03
C SER A 106 -18.00 35.62 -29.23
N SER A 107 -17.21 34.60 -28.86
CA SER A 107 -17.61 33.20 -29.02
C SER A 107 -18.78 32.81 -28.11
N ILE A 108 -18.80 33.24 -26.84
CA ILE A 108 -19.94 33.04 -25.94
C ILE A 108 -21.20 33.72 -26.49
N LYS A 109 -21.09 34.92 -27.06
CA LYS A 109 -22.24 35.62 -27.69
C LYS A 109 -22.73 34.90 -28.94
N ALA A 110 -21.83 34.37 -29.76
CA ALA A 110 -22.17 33.59 -30.94
C ALA A 110 -22.86 32.27 -30.56
N ALA A 111 -22.25 31.47 -29.69
CA ALA A 111 -22.79 30.22 -29.16
C ALA A 111 -24.18 30.41 -28.54
N PHE A 112 -24.33 31.37 -27.61
CA PHE A 112 -25.63 31.71 -27.01
C PHE A 112 -26.67 32.11 -28.05
N THR A 113 -26.29 32.89 -29.07
CA THR A 113 -27.19 33.34 -30.12
C THR A 113 -27.67 32.17 -30.97
N SER A 114 -26.75 31.31 -31.45
CA SER A 114 -27.07 30.12 -32.24
C SER A 114 -27.94 29.14 -31.47
N LEU A 115 -27.55 28.80 -30.23
CA LEU A 115 -28.25 27.82 -29.42
C LEU A 115 -29.64 28.30 -28.96
N LYS A 116 -29.84 29.62 -28.79
CA LYS A 116 -31.16 30.22 -28.54
C LYS A 116 -32.13 30.11 -29.74
N TYR A 117 -31.63 29.82 -30.94
CA TYR A 117 -32.52 29.42 -32.04
C TYR A 117 -33.09 28.01 -31.85
N VAL A 118 -32.37 27.12 -31.17
CA VAL A 118 -32.76 25.73 -30.86
C VAL A 118 -33.63 25.66 -29.60
N ASP A 119 -33.14 26.15 -28.45
CA ASP A 119 -33.87 26.18 -27.17
C ASP A 119 -34.37 27.61 -26.87
N LYS A 120 -35.70 27.79 -26.83
CA LYS A 120 -36.33 29.08 -26.49
C LYS A 120 -36.30 29.43 -25.00
N THR A 121 -36.03 28.44 -24.14
CA THR A 121 -35.82 28.67 -22.70
C THR A 121 -34.42 29.22 -22.41
N LEU A 122 -33.49 29.18 -23.37
CA LEU A 122 -32.17 29.77 -23.22
C LEU A 122 -32.26 31.30 -23.22
N ASP A 123 -32.13 31.89 -22.03
CA ASP A 123 -31.96 33.32 -21.83
C ASP A 123 -30.77 33.64 -20.92
N LYS A 124 -30.52 34.93 -20.70
CA LYS A 124 -29.41 35.41 -19.86
C LYS A 124 -29.56 34.95 -18.39
N THR A 125 -30.78 34.74 -17.91
CA THR A 125 -31.08 34.33 -16.54
C THR A 125 -30.80 32.83 -16.37
N LYS A 126 -31.27 31.97 -17.29
CA LYS A 126 -30.92 30.54 -17.34
C LYS A 126 -29.41 30.34 -17.43
N LEU A 127 -28.74 31.11 -18.31
CA LEU A 127 -27.30 31.07 -18.52
C LEU A 127 -26.50 31.47 -17.26
N ILE A 128 -26.87 32.55 -16.57
CA ILE A 128 -26.19 32.96 -15.33
C ILE A 128 -26.45 31.96 -14.20
N ARG A 129 -27.68 31.47 -14.07
CA ARG A 129 -28.09 30.52 -13.02
C ARG A 129 -27.33 29.20 -13.12
N SER A 130 -27.22 28.62 -14.31
CA SER A 130 -26.46 27.39 -14.55
C SER A 130 -24.94 27.62 -14.40
N ALA A 131 -24.39 28.73 -14.91
CA ALA A 131 -22.98 29.10 -14.66
C ALA A 131 -22.64 29.17 -13.16
N GLN A 132 -23.54 29.75 -12.36
CA GLN A 132 -23.43 29.80 -10.91
C GLN A 132 -23.58 28.41 -10.25
N HIS A 133 -24.45 27.54 -10.80
CA HIS A 133 -24.60 26.16 -10.35
C HIS A 133 -23.29 25.38 -10.51
N TYR A 134 -22.73 25.29 -11.72
CA TYR A 134 -21.48 24.58 -11.97
C TYR A 134 -20.31 25.15 -11.17
N SER A 135 -20.17 26.48 -11.10
CA SER A 135 -19.09 27.12 -10.34
C SER A 135 -19.18 26.82 -8.83
N THR A 136 -20.39 26.85 -8.26
CA THR A 136 -20.62 26.53 -6.85
C THR A 136 -20.41 25.04 -6.59
N GLY A 137 -20.93 24.17 -7.45
CA GLY A 137 -20.82 22.71 -7.32
C GLY A 137 -19.37 22.23 -7.44
N LEU A 138 -18.62 22.69 -8.44
CA LEU A 138 -17.18 22.41 -8.55
C LEU A 138 -16.42 22.87 -7.30
N LYS A 139 -16.71 24.06 -6.77
CA LYS A 139 -16.09 24.52 -5.53
C LYS A 139 -16.44 23.62 -4.34
N GLN A 140 -17.71 23.23 -4.19
CA GLN A 140 -18.15 22.33 -3.11
C GLN A 140 -17.49 20.95 -3.19
N VAL A 141 -17.29 20.40 -4.40
CA VAL A 141 -16.58 19.13 -4.59
C VAL A 141 -15.09 19.27 -4.23
N ILE A 142 -14.42 20.35 -4.66
CA ILE A 142 -13.01 20.62 -4.32
C ILE A 142 -12.86 20.85 -2.81
N ASP A 143 -13.72 21.64 -2.17
CA ASP A 143 -13.72 21.87 -0.72
C ASP A 143 -13.89 20.54 0.04
N LYS A 144 -14.81 19.68 -0.42
CA LYS A 144 -15.11 18.36 0.16
C LYS A 144 -13.96 17.37 -0.01
N GLU A 145 -13.42 17.20 -1.22
CA GLU A 145 -12.26 16.31 -1.45
C GLU A 145 -11.04 16.80 -0.65
N THR A 146 -10.81 18.11 -0.59
CA THR A 146 -9.72 18.70 0.19
C THR A 146 -9.88 18.41 1.69
N ALA A 147 -11.09 18.60 2.25
CA ALA A 147 -11.38 18.28 3.64
C ALA A 147 -11.19 16.78 3.94
N GLN A 148 -11.70 15.90 3.06
CA GLN A 148 -11.53 14.44 3.19
C GLN A 148 -10.06 14.03 3.10
N LYS A 149 -9.27 14.64 2.21
CA LYS A 149 -7.83 14.36 2.09
C LYS A 149 -7.03 14.88 3.27
N GLN A 150 -7.40 16.03 3.83
CA GLN A 150 -6.79 16.57 5.05
C GLN A 150 -7.10 15.69 6.28
N GLN A 151 -8.33 15.18 6.41
CA GLN A 151 -8.69 14.19 7.43
C GLN A 151 -7.94 12.86 7.25
N GLN A 152 -7.85 12.35 6.01
CA GLN A 152 -7.09 11.14 5.69
C GLN A 152 -5.60 11.32 6.06
N LYS A 153 -5.01 12.48 5.74
CA LYS A 153 -3.64 12.83 6.12
C LYS A 153 -3.46 12.81 7.65
N GLN A 154 -4.32 13.50 8.39
CA GLN A 154 -4.26 13.57 9.86
C GLN A 154 -4.38 12.20 10.52
N SER A 155 -5.24 11.31 9.99
CA SER A 155 -5.35 9.93 10.47
C SER A 155 -4.06 9.13 10.22
N ILE A 156 -3.43 9.27 9.05
CA ILE A 156 -2.16 8.60 8.74
C ILE A 156 -1.03 9.14 9.63
N GLU A 157 -0.96 10.46 9.85
CA GLU A 157 0.02 11.10 10.74
C GLU A 157 -0.13 10.64 12.20
N GLN A 158 -1.37 10.56 12.71
CA GLN A 158 -1.64 10.05 14.06
C GLN A 158 -1.31 8.55 14.20
N ASN A 159 -1.67 7.73 13.21
CA ASN A 159 -1.34 6.30 13.22
C ASN A 159 0.18 6.08 13.24
N LEU A 160 0.92 6.80 12.39
CA LEU A 160 2.39 6.75 12.33
C LEU A 160 3.07 7.16 13.64
N LEU A 161 2.54 8.16 14.35
CA LEU A 161 3.03 8.56 15.67
C LEU A 161 2.76 7.48 16.73
N THR A 162 1.56 6.88 16.69
CA THR A 162 1.13 5.85 17.65
C THR A 162 1.94 4.56 17.48
N GLU A 163 2.13 4.10 16.24
CA GLU A 163 2.91 2.90 15.91
C GLU A 163 4.39 3.07 16.31
N LYS A 164 4.98 4.26 16.07
CA LYS A 164 6.34 4.58 16.51
C LYS A 164 6.50 4.61 18.04
N ALA A 165 5.51 5.11 18.77
CA ALA A 165 5.54 5.11 20.23
C ALA A 165 5.51 3.67 20.78
N ASN A 166 4.56 2.85 20.31
CA ASN A 166 4.44 1.45 20.72
C ASN A 166 5.74 0.66 20.46
N LEU A 167 6.33 0.80 19.26
CA LEU A 167 7.59 0.13 18.92
C LEU A 167 8.78 0.62 19.76
N SER A 168 8.82 1.92 20.12
CA SER A 168 9.83 2.46 21.05
C SER A 168 9.72 1.84 22.44
N ASP A 169 8.50 1.72 22.97
CA ASP A 169 8.26 1.16 24.30
C ASP A 169 8.52 -0.36 24.34
N GLU A 170 8.21 -1.07 23.25
CA GLU A 170 8.58 -2.48 23.06
C GLU A 170 10.10 -2.68 23.02
N ILE A 171 10.84 -1.83 22.30
CA ILE A 171 12.32 -1.85 22.26
C ILE A 171 12.89 -1.67 23.67
N GLN A 172 12.49 -0.63 24.41
CA GLN A 172 12.96 -0.39 25.78
C GLN A 172 12.63 -1.56 26.72
N SER A 173 11.46 -2.17 26.55
CA SER A 173 11.03 -3.38 27.28
C SER A 173 11.93 -4.60 26.98
N LEU A 174 12.39 -4.75 25.74
CA LEU A 174 13.31 -5.80 25.32
C LEU A 174 14.75 -5.54 25.78
N GLU A 175 15.25 -4.31 25.66
CA GLU A 175 16.58 -3.90 26.14
C GLU A 175 16.73 -4.17 27.64
N LYS A 176 15.73 -3.82 28.46
CA LYS A 176 15.72 -4.14 29.89
C LYS A 176 15.80 -5.65 30.14
N LYS A 177 15.01 -6.46 29.43
CA LYS A 177 15.03 -7.93 29.55
C LYS A 177 16.39 -8.52 29.16
N ILE A 178 17.05 -7.95 28.15
CA ILE A 178 18.41 -8.35 27.74
C ILE A 178 19.41 -8.06 28.85
N ALA A 179 19.39 -6.86 29.46
CA ALA A 179 20.26 -6.52 30.59
C ALA A 179 20.06 -7.46 31.79
N GLU A 180 18.80 -7.73 32.17
CA GLU A 180 18.48 -8.69 33.24
C GLU A 180 18.97 -10.12 32.94
N LEU A 181 18.95 -10.55 31.68
CA LEU A 181 19.46 -11.86 31.27
C LEU A 181 20.99 -11.92 31.26
N GLN A 182 21.66 -10.82 30.88
CA GLN A 182 23.12 -10.70 30.94
C GLN A 182 23.64 -10.75 32.38
N GLU A 183 22.97 -10.07 33.33
CA GLU A 183 23.30 -10.15 34.76
C GLU A 183 23.15 -11.59 35.29
N LYS A 184 22.01 -12.24 35.00
CA LYS A 184 21.74 -13.64 35.39
C LYS A 184 22.77 -14.60 34.80
N LEU A 185 23.22 -14.37 33.56
CA LEU A 185 24.28 -15.15 32.91
C LEU A 185 25.64 -14.95 33.61
N ALA A 186 26.02 -13.70 33.90
CA ALA A 186 27.27 -13.38 34.58
C ALA A 186 27.32 -14.00 35.99
N ALA A 187 26.21 -13.95 36.73
CA ALA A 187 26.06 -14.62 38.03
C ALA A 187 26.28 -16.14 37.90
N LYS A 188 25.60 -16.82 36.94
CA LYS A 188 25.78 -18.27 36.75
C LYS A 188 27.17 -18.67 36.28
N GLN A 189 27.85 -17.83 35.51
CA GLN A 189 29.27 -18.03 35.16
C GLN A 189 30.20 -17.87 36.36
N LYS A 190 29.86 -17.02 37.33
CA LYS A 190 30.58 -16.91 38.61
C LYS A 190 30.35 -18.16 39.46
N ASP A 191 29.10 -18.58 39.66
CA ASP A 191 28.73 -19.79 40.42
C ASP A 191 29.51 -21.02 39.91
N LEU A 192 29.57 -21.21 38.58
CA LEU A 192 30.28 -22.31 37.94
C LEU A 192 31.80 -22.28 38.21
N LYS A 193 32.41 -21.10 38.24
CA LYS A 193 33.84 -20.93 38.58
C LYS A 193 34.11 -21.25 40.05
N GLU A 194 33.23 -20.84 40.96
CA GLU A 194 33.34 -21.16 42.39
C GLU A 194 33.15 -22.67 42.66
N ILE A 195 32.22 -23.32 41.95
CA ILE A 195 32.06 -24.79 41.98
C ILE A 195 33.36 -25.48 41.53
N ASN A 196 33.91 -25.11 40.37
CA ASN A 196 35.17 -25.71 39.88
C ASN A 196 36.33 -25.48 40.86
N GLY A 197 36.50 -24.25 41.35
CA GLY A 197 37.53 -23.91 42.34
C GLY A 197 37.40 -24.66 43.67
N LYS A 198 36.17 -25.03 44.07
CA LYS A 198 35.91 -25.86 45.25
C LYS A 198 36.28 -27.33 45.03
N TYR A 199 35.91 -27.93 43.89
CA TYR A 199 35.99 -29.38 43.70
C TYR A 199 37.27 -29.87 43.01
N THR A 200 37.89 -29.09 42.11
CA THR A 200 39.15 -29.50 41.44
C THR A 200 40.28 -29.82 42.43
N PRO A 201 40.55 -29.03 43.50
CA PRO A 201 41.60 -29.36 44.46
C PRO A 201 41.29 -30.63 45.29
N GLN A 202 40.01 -30.92 45.55
CA GLN A 202 39.61 -32.14 46.27
C GLN A 202 39.84 -33.39 45.42
N LEU A 203 39.56 -33.33 44.12
CA LEU A 203 39.87 -34.42 43.19
C LEU A 203 41.38 -34.64 43.10
N GLN A 204 42.17 -33.57 42.97
CA GLN A 204 43.65 -33.65 42.93
C GLN A 204 44.25 -34.24 44.22
N ASP A 205 43.71 -33.91 45.40
CA ASP A 205 44.11 -34.52 46.67
C ASP A 205 43.76 -36.02 46.76
N ILE A 206 42.59 -36.42 46.24
CA ILE A 206 42.19 -37.83 46.15
C ILE A 206 43.10 -38.60 45.18
N ASP A 207 43.33 -38.09 43.97
CA ASP A 207 44.21 -38.71 42.97
C ASP A 207 45.65 -38.87 43.50
N HIS A 208 46.16 -37.85 44.21
CA HIS A 208 47.47 -37.89 44.85
C HIS A 208 47.54 -38.95 45.96
N LYS A 209 46.50 -39.08 46.79
CA LYS A 209 46.41 -40.11 47.84
C LYS A 209 46.30 -41.53 47.26
N ILE A 210 45.56 -41.71 46.16
CA ILE A 210 45.50 -42.98 45.42
C ILE A 210 46.89 -43.34 44.87
N SER A 211 47.61 -42.37 44.29
CA SER A 211 48.97 -42.58 43.77
C SER A 211 49.95 -42.99 44.87
N ILE A 212 49.96 -42.29 46.03
CA ILE A 212 50.79 -42.64 47.19
C ILE A 212 50.45 -44.04 47.71
N GLY A 213 49.16 -44.36 47.87
CA GLY A 213 48.70 -45.66 48.34
C GLY A 213 49.16 -46.81 47.44
N ASN A 214 49.04 -46.64 46.12
CA ASN A 214 49.48 -47.63 45.14
C ASN A 214 51.01 -47.84 45.17
N THR A 215 51.79 -46.77 45.33
CA THR A 215 53.26 -46.86 45.49
C THR A 215 53.63 -47.63 46.77
N ALA A 216 53.07 -47.25 47.92
CA ALA A 216 53.37 -47.91 49.20
C ALA A 216 52.96 -49.40 49.20
N VAL A 217 51.83 -49.75 48.60
CA VAL A 217 51.42 -51.16 48.41
C VAL A 217 52.39 -51.90 47.48
N THR A 218 52.92 -51.25 46.45
CA THR A 218 53.91 -51.84 45.53
C THR A 218 55.25 -52.08 46.23
N GLU A 219 55.70 -51.16 47.08
CA GLU A 219 56.91 -51.31 47.90
C GLU A 219 56.77 -52.49 48.87
N VAL A 220 55.68 -52.55 49.65
CA VAL A 220 55.40 -53.68 50.57
C VAL A 220 55.31 -55.02 49.83
N ILE A 221 54.71 -55.05 48.63
CA ILE A 221 54.66 -56.26 47.79
C ILE A 221 56.08 -56.68 47.35
N ASN A 222 56.99 -55.74 47.09
CA ASN A 222 58.36 -56.05 46.71
C ASN A 222 59.19 -56.53 47.91
N ASP A 223 59.02 -55.94 49.10
CA ASP A 223 59.64 -56.42 50.34
C ASP A 223 59.20 -57.85 50.69
N ILE A 224 57.90 -58.16 50.53
CA ILE A 224 57.38 -59.53 50.70
C ILE A 224 58.03 -60.50 49.70
N LYS A 225 58.16 -60.13 48.42
CA LYS A 225 58.85 -60.97 47.42
C LYS A 225 60.34 -61.18 47.76
N ASN A 226 61.03 -60.13 48.21
CA ASN A 226 62.42 -60.21 48.64
C ASN A 226 62.58 -61.18 49.82
N ALA A 227 61.70 -61.08 50.83
CA ALA A 227 61.68 -61.98 51.98
C ALA A 227 61.40 -63.45 51.58
N LEU A 228 60.45 -63.69 50.66
CA LEU A 228 60.17 -65.02 50.12
C LEU A 228 61.39 -65.61 49.40
N GLY A 229 62.03 -64.86 48.50
CA GLY A 229 63.24 -65.32 47.79
C GLY A 229 64.42 -65.63 48.74
N ILE A 230 64.56 -64.89 49.84
CA ILE A 230 65.54 -65.18 50.89
C ILE A 230 65.21 -66.52 51.57
N ILE A 231 63.95 -66.78 51.92
CA ILE A 231 63.50 -68.05 52.53
C ILE A 231 63.78 -69.22 51.58
N GLU A 232 63.31 -69.12 50.33
CA GLU A 232 63.46 -70.16 49.29
C GLU A 232 64.93 -70.50 48.97
N THR A 233 65.85 -69.54 49.13
CA THR A 233 67.28 -69.73 48.84
C THR A 233 68.08 -70.29 50.02
N ASN A 234 67.65 -70.06 51.27
CA ASN A 234 68.48 -70.29 52.46
C ASN A 234 67.93 -71.34 53.44
N ILE A 235 66.70 -71.84 53.24
CA ILE A 235 66.07 -72.83 54.13
C ILE A 235 65.68 -74.08 53.33
N ASN A 236 66.37 -75.19 53.61
CA ASN A 236 66.05 -76.56 53.16
C ASN A 236 65.56 -77.39 54.36
#